data_AF-D5ZTG1-F1
#
_entry.id   AF-D5ZTG1-F1
#
_cell.length_a   1.000
_cell.length_b   1.000
_cell.length_c   1.000
_cell.angle_alpha   90.00
_cell.angle_beta   90.00
_cell.angle_gamma   90.00
#
_symmetry.space_group_name_H-M   'P 1'
#
loop_
_entity.id
_entity.type
_entity.pdbx_description
1 polymer ?
#
loop_
_entity_poly.entity_id
_entity_poly.type
_entity_poly.pdbx_seq_one_letter_code
_entity_poly.pdbx_strand_id
1 'polypeptide(L)'
;MWGRRTLTGRSPRCGGSTRAGRSSSARARTSGDGVYPPEGTVCAASWLGVEVIGDQEVMIDAPSQLPEHLVEASADRRLVLHAMHSVVDWLAFAVWEDGRLVRSLSLSPDSGITENIGEPLPFELPYWAGDRPADIIPWPGEEEEPYALPFHPLDLDEDALRAFCGFIQEGRPEPDDVDADAIELYRPTRARSRRAGSGAAQSCGGYGSVALLPTEP
;
A
#
# COMPACT_ATOMS: atom_id res chain seq x y z
N MET A 1 -68.51 -28.16 -11.92
CA MET A 1 -68.91 -27.06 -11.01
C MET A 1 -69.20 -27.70 -9.65
N TRP A 2 -68.72 -27.10 -8.54
CA TRP A 2 -68.59 -27.64 -7.16
C TRP A 2 -67.31 -28.46 -6.92
N GLY A 3 -66.53 -28.29 -5.85
CA GLY A 3 -66.77 -27.55 -4.61
C GLY A 3 -65.51 -27.18 -3.81
N ARG A 4 -65.72 -26.29 -2.84
CA ARG A 4 -64.77 -25.79 -1.84
C ARG A 4 -64.31 -26.90 -0.90
N ARG A 5 -63.06 -26.83 -0.42
CA ARG A 5 -62.69 -27.31 0.92
C ARG A 5 -61.67 -26.36 1.55
N THR A 6 -62.09 -25.71 2.62
CA THR A 6 -61.29 -25.02 3.63
C THR A 6 -60.55 -26.03 4.49
N LEU A 7 -59.28 -25.79 4.79
CA LEU A 7 -58.61 -26.36 5.96
C LEU A 7 -57.88 -25.26 6.71
N THR A 8 -58.39 -25.01 7.91
CA THR A 8 -57.78 -24.24 9.00
C THR A 8 -56.58 -24.98 9.57
N GLY A 9 -55.43 -24.32 9.70
CA GLY A 9 -54.27 -24.81 10.43
C GLY A 9 -53.55 -23.66 11.14
N ARG A 10 -53.48 -23.74 12.45
CA ARG A 10 -52.96 -22.74 13.41
C ARG A 10 -51.42 -22.87 13.52
N SER A 11 -50.72 -21.71 13.51
CA SER A 11 -49.44 -21.28 14.15
C SER A 11 -48.42 -22.32 14.67
N PRO A 12 -47.09 -22.07 14.54
CA PRO A 12 -46.43 -21.06 15.38
C PRO A 12 -45.45 -20.11 14.70
N ARG A 13 -45.29 -18.96 15.37
CA ARG A 13 -44.34 -17.88 15.10
C ARG A 13 -42.92 -18.39 15.37
N CYS A 14 -42.01 -18.23 14.42
CA CYS A 14 -40.57 -18.10 14.70
C CYS A 14 -40.15 -16.71 14.24
N GLY A 15 -40.14 -15.77 15.18
CA GLY A 15 -39.49 -14.47 15.00
C GLY A 15 -37.99 -14.67 15.03
N GLY A 16 -37.38 -14.78 13.85
CA GLY A 16 -35.94 -14.63 13.65
C GLY A 16 -35.67 -13.21 13.17
N SER A 17 -35.60 -12.26 14.10
CA SER A 17 -35.02 -10.95 13.82
C SER A 17 -33.51 -11.15 13.62
N THR A 18 -33.06 -11.41 12.40
CA THR A 18 -31.66 -11.23 12.02
C THR A 18 -31.39 -9.73 12.06
N ARG A 19 -30.89 -9.28 13.21
CA ARG A 19 -30.33 -7.95 13.36
C ARG A 19 -29.12 -7.91 12.44
N ALA A 20 -29.28 -7.33 11.24
CA ALA A 20 -28.15 -6.96 10.40
C ALA A 20 -27.23 -6.11 11.29
N GLY A 21 -26.10 -6.70 11.69
CA GLY A 21 -25.06 -5.98 12.39
C GLY A 21 -24.63 -4.87 11.45
N ARG A 22 -24.99 -3.62 11.77
CA ARG A 22 -24.45 -2.47 11.06
C ARG A 22 -22.94 -2.55 11.26
N SER A 23 -22.20 -2.84 10.19
CA SER A 23 -20.77 -2.60 10.14
C SER A 23 -20.60 -1.10 10.40
N SER A 24 -20.11 -0.75 11.59
CA SER A 24 -19.73 0.62 11.88
C SER A 24 -18.40 0.87 11.19
N SER A 25 -18.41 1.55 10.05
CA SER A 25 -17.21 2.13 9.45
C SER A 25 -16.66 3.17 10.42
N ALA A 26 -15.51 2.89 11.02
CA ALA A 26 -14.77 3.91 11.73
C ALA A 26 -14.02 4.74 10.67
N ARG A 27 -14.38 6.02 10.56
CA ARG A 27 -13.73 6.99 9.67
C ARG A 27 -12.35 7.28 10.27
N ALA A 28 -11.30 6.62 9.78
CA ALA A 28 -9.93 6.94 10.16
C ALA A 28 -9.54 8.25 9.45
N ARG A 29 -8.89 9.16 10.19
CA ARG A 29 -8.36 10.40 9.62
C ARG A 29 -6.87 10.22 9.35
N THR A 30 -6.42 10.83 8.25
CA THR A 30 -5.06 11.09 7.76
C THR A 30 -4.24 9.93 7.18
N SER A 31 -3.51 10.27 6.11
CA SER A 31 -2.84 9.41 5.12
C SER A 31 -1.72 8.55 5.70
N GLY A 32 -0.93 9.10 6.64
CA GLY A 32 0.22 8.42 7.22
C GLY A 32 -0.10 7.12 7.95
N ASP A 33 -1.24 7.04 8.65
CA ASP A 33 -1.67 5.80 9.32
C ASP A 33 -2.35 4.80 8.34
N GLY A 34 -2.55 5.21 7.09
CA GLY A 34 -3.25 4.45 6.06
C GLY A 34 -2.36 3.56 5.24
N VAL A 35 -1.21 4.10 4.86
CA VAL A 35 -0.18 3.40 4.09
C VAL A 35 0.66 2.48 4.99
N TYR A 36 0.65 2.67 6.31
CA TYR A 36 1.20 1.69 7.25
C TYR A 36 0.25 1.39 8.40
N PRO A 37 -0.72 0.51 8.17
CA PRO A 37 -1.58 0.06 9.25
C PRO A 37 -0.78 -0.73 10.30
N PRO A 38 -1.24 -0.78 11.57
CA PRO A 38 -0.69 -1.70 12.56
C PRO A 38 -0.75 -3.16 12.08
N GLU A 39 0.20 -3.98 12.51
CA GLU A 39 0.26 -5.41 12.17
C GLU A 39 -1.11 -6.11 12.30
N GLY A 40 -1.45 -6.90 11.29
CA GLY A 40 -2.74 -7.61 11.21
C GLY A 40 -3.95 -6.73 10.89
N THR A 41 -3.74 -5.47 10.51
CA THR A 41 -4.74 -4.56 9.98
C THR A 41 -4.48 -4.28 8.51
N VAL A 42 -5.54 -4.31 7.71
CA VAL A 42 -5.51 -3.91 6.31
C VAL A 42 -6.27 -2.60 6.17
N CYS A 43 -5.67 -1.63 5.50
CA CYS A 43 -6.33 -0.40 5.07
C CYS A 43 -6.62 -0.48 3.56
N ALA A 44 -7.71 0.11 3.12
CA ALA A 44 -8.01 0.27 1.70
C ALA A 44 -8.43 1.71 1.40
N ALA A 45 -8.07 2.24 0.25
CA ALA A 45 -8.52 3.55 -0.21
C ALA A 45 -8.80 3.51 -1.70
N SER A 46 -9.61 4.46 -2.19
CA SER A 46 -9.84 4.62 -3.62
C SER A 46 -10.03 6.09 -3.97
N TRP A 47 -9.35 6.57 -5.00
CA TRP A 47 -9.46 7.92 -5.52
C TRP A 47 -9.06 7.94 -7.00
N LEU A 48 -9.70 8.80 -7.81
CA LEU A 48 -9.30 9.10 -9.20
C LEU A 48 -8.92 7.88 -10.07
N GLY A 49 -9.62 6.74 -9.92
CA GLY A 49 -9.27 5.53 -10.66
C GLY A 49 -8.00 4.85 -10.16
N VAL A 50 -7.69 4.95 -8.86
CA VAL A 50 -6.64 4.23 -8.15
C VAL A 50 -7.29 3.58 -6.93
N GLU A 51 -7.09 2.28 -6.73
CA GLU A 51 -7.39 1.57 -5.49
C GLU A 51 -6.10 1.22 -4.79
N VAL A 52 -6.07 1.37 -3.47
CA VAL A 52 -4.88 1.16 -2.65
C VAL A 52 -5.21 0.21 -1.53
N ILE A 53 -4.32 -0.75 -1.31
CA ILE A 53 -4.34 -1.61 -0.13
C ILE A 53 -3.04 -1.40 0.63
N GLY A 54 -3.14 -1.01 1.90
CA GLY A 54 -2.02 -0.96 2.83
C GLY A 54 -2.04 -2.16 3.76
N ASP A 55 -0.91 -2.86 3.85
CA ASP A 55 -0.69 -4.03 4.70
C ASP A 55 0.81 -4.24 4.96
N GLN A 56 1.23 -4.40 6.21
CA GLN A 56 2.64 -4.69 6.52
C GLN A 56 3.11 -6.01 5.91
N GLU A 57 2.20 -6.98 5.66
CA GLU A 57 2.56 -8.27 5.06
C GLU A 57 3.11 -8.16 3.62
N VAL A 58 2.92 -7.03 2.94
CA VAL A 58 3.48 -6.78 1.60
C VAL A 58 4.77 -5.96 1.62
N MET A 59 5.32 -5.62 2.80
CA MET A 59 6.67 -5.04 2.93
C MET A 59 7.73 -6.15 2.82
N ILE A 60 8.08 -6.49 1.57
CA ILE A 60 9.02 -7.58 1.26
C ILE A 60 10.26 -7.06 0.53
N ASP A 61 11.43 -7.62 0.86
CA ASP A 61 12.74 -7.23 0.28
C ASP A 61 12.84 -7.48 -1.22
N ALA A 62 12.12 -8.49 -1.73
CA ALA A 62 12.08 -8.87 -3.14
C ALA A 62 10.65 -8.71 -3.68
N PRO A 63 10.27 -7.50 -4.15
CA PRO A 63 8.95 -7.20 -4.69
C PRO A 63 8.45 -8.20 -5.73
N SER A 64 9.34 -8.76 -6.56
CA SER A 64 8.98 -9.78 -7.56
C SER A 64 8.35 -11.05 -6.98
N GLN A 65 8.52 -11.28 -5.68
CA GLN A 65 8.03 -12.43 -4.94
C GLN A 65 6.67 -12.20 -4.27
N LEU A 66 5.96 -11.13 -4.64
CA LEU A 66 4.58 -10.91 -4.21
C LEU A 66 3.75 -12.19 -4.43
N PRO A 67 2.99 -12.68 -3.42
CA PRO A 67 2.24 -13.92 -3.56
C PRO A 67 1.34 -13.95 -4.79
N GLU A 68 1.42 -15.05 -5.56
CA GLU A 68 0.76 -15.22 -6.86
C GLU A 68 -0.73 -14.88 -6.82
N HIS A 69 -1.45 -15.29 -5.76
CA HIS A 69 -2.87 -15.01 -5.61
C HIS A 69 -3.21 -13.51 -5.53
N LEU A 70 -2.29 -12.66 -5.09
CA LEU A 70 -2.46 -11.19 -5.10
C LEU A 70 -2.24 -10.62 -6.50
N VAL A 71 -1.26 -11.17 -7.23
CA VAL A 71 -1.03 -10.83 -8.64
C VAL A 71 -2.23 -11.26 -9.49
N GLU A 72 -2.75 -12.48 -9.30
CA GLU A 72 -3.95 -12.97 -9.97
C GLU A 72 -5.21 -12.13 -9.65
N ALA A 73 -5.34 -11.63 -8.43
CA ALA A 73 -6.46 -10.75 -8.06
C ALA A 73 -6.43 -9.39 -8.80
N SER A 74 -5.28 -9.03 -9.36
CA SER A 74 -5.09 -7.85 -10.20
C SER A 74 -5.24 -8.13 -11.70
N ALA A 75 -5.71 -9.31 -12.09
CA ALA A 75 -5.91 -9.66 -13.50
C ALA A 75 -6.66 -8.55 -14.27
N ASP A 76 -6.23 -8.32 -15.52
CA ASP A 76 -6.73 -7.28 -16.42
C ASP A 76 -6.48 -5.84 -15.95
N ARG A 77 -5.67 -5.65 -14.90
CA ARG A 77 -5.29 -4.34 -14.37
C ARG A 77 -3.77 -4.27 -14.20
N ARG A 78 -3.25 -3.05 -14.20
CA ARG A 78 -1.89 -2.81 -13.74
C ARG A 78 -1.87 -2.96 -12.21
N LEU A 79 -0.87 -3.66 -11.69
CA LEU A 79 -0.59 -3.78 -10.26
C LEU A 79 0.74 -3.11 -9.97
N VAL A 80 0.79 -2.34 -8.90
CA VAL A 80 2.04 -1.82 -8.34
C VAL A 80 2.15 -2.28 -6.90
N LEU A 81 3.28 -2.84 -6.51
CA LEU A 81 3.70 -2.94 -5.12
C LEU A 81 4.65 -1.78 -4.84
N HIS A 82 4.47 -1.12 -3.71
CA HIS A 82 5.38 -0.13 -3.15
C HIS A 82 5.59 -0.44 -1.67
N ALA A 83 6.83 -0.34 -1.20
CA ALA A 83 7.22 -0.46 0.19
C ALA A 83 8.42 0.45 0.47
N MET A 84 8.39 1.15 1.61
CA MET A 84 9.45 2.07 2.01
C MET A 84 9.70 2.00 3.52
N HIS A 85 10.97 2.17 3.91
CA HIS A 85 11.38 2.29 5.31
C HIS A 85 12.44 3.39 5.47
N SER A 86 12.02 4.59 5.87
CA SER A 86 12.88 5.79 5.89
C SER A 86 14.04 5.73 6.88
N VAL A 87 13.92 4.99 7.99
CA VAL A 87 15.04 4.85 8.97
C VAL A 87 16.30 4.21 8.36
N VAL A 88 16.13 3.38 7.33
CA VAL A 88 17.23 2.62 6.69
C VAL A 88 17.37 2.98 5.21
N ASP A 89 16.75 4.08 4.78
CA ASP A 89 16.69 4.51 3.38
C ASP A 89 16.36 3.36 2.42
N TRP A 90 15.35 2.56 2.75
CA TRP A 90 14.96 1.43 1.92
C TRP A 90 13.77 1.78 1.03
N LEU A 91 13.95 1.53 -0.27
CA LEU A 91 12.93 1.59 -1.32
C LEU A 91 12.75 0.21 -1.90
N ALA A 92 11.51 -0.21 -2.08
CA ALA A 92 11.15 -1.35 -2.90
C ALA A 92 9.85 -1.12 -3.68
N PHE A 93 9.84 -1.45 -4.97
CA PHE A 93 8.63 -1.47 -5.76
C PHE A 93 8.66 -2.54 -6.85
N ALA A 94 7.47 -2.95 -7.29
CA ALA A 94 7.30 -3.77 -8.48
C ALA A 94 6.05 -3.36 -9.26
N VAL A 95 6.07 -3.62 -10.56
CA VAL A 95 4.97 -3.33 -11.49
C VAL A 95 4.65 -4.58 -12.28
N TRP A 96 3.38 -4.95 -12.31
CA TRP A 96 2.83 -5.98 -13.19
C TRP A 96 1.83 -5.36 -14.16
N GLU A 97 1.86 -5.81 -15.40
CA GLU A 97 0.86 -5.52 -16.42
C GLU A 97 0.30 -6.85 -16.93
N ASP A 98 -1.03 -6.99 -16.92
CA ASP A 98 -1.73 -8.23 -17.27
C ASP A 98 -1.18 -9.47 -16.54
N GLY A 99 -0.87 -9.30 -15.24
CA GLY A 99 -0.29 -10.34 -14.38
C GLY A 99 1.17 -10.68 -14.66
N ARG A 100 1.86 -9.99 -15.57
CA ARG A 100 3.27 -10.22 -15.90
C ARG A 100 4.13 -9.14 -15.25
N LEU A 101 5.19 -9.56 -14.55
CA LEU A 101 6.16 -8.63 -13.96
C LEU A 101 6.87 -7.84 -15.07
N VAL A 102 6.78 -6.51 -15.02
CA VAL A 102 7.41 -5.57 -15.96
C VAL A 102 8.67 -4.96 -15.36
N ARG A 103 8.60 -4.54 -14.09
CA ARG A 103 9.69 -3.87 -13.37
C ARG A 103 9.69 -4.31 -11.91
N SER A 104 10.87 -4.51 -11.35
CA SER A 104 11.07 -4.78 -9.92
C SER A 104 12.37 -4.15 -9.45
N LEU A 105 12.34 -3.34 -8.39
CA LEU A 105 13.50 -2.68 -7.82
C LEU A 105 13.43 -2.76 -6.30
N SER A 106 14.55 -3.08 -5.65
CA SER A 106 14.71 -3.00 -4.20
C SER A 106 16.15 -2.65 -3.87
N LEU A 107 16.35 -1.58 -3.10
CA LEU A 107 17.67 -1.12 -2.73
C LEU A 107 17.67 -0.32 -1.42
N SER A 108 18.77 -0.40 -0.68
CA SER A 108 19.08 0.47 0.45
C SER A 108 20.60 0.66 0.55
N PRO A 109 21.08 1.65 1.31
CA PRO A 109 22.52 1.84 1.52
C PRO A 109 23.18 0.62 2.17
N ASP A 110 22.47 -0.02 3.11
CA ASP A 110 22.98 -1.16 3.88
C ASP A 110 23.13 -2.44 3.05
N SER A 111 22.18 -2.72 2.15
CA SER A 111 22.15 -3.96 1.35
C SER A 111 22.60 -3.76 -0.10
N GLY A 112 22.73 -2.52 -0.56
CA GLY A 112 22.92 -2.19 -1.97
C GLY A 112 21.68 -2.51 -2.80
N ILE A 113 21.88 -2.90 -4.06
CA ILE A 113 20.78 -3.33 -4.94
C ILE A 113 20.44 -4.78 -4.63
N THR A 114 19.32 -4.99 -3.94
CA THR A 114 18.80 -6.32 -3.61
C THR A 114 18.03 -6.93 -4.79
N GLU A 115 17.30 -6.11 -5.55
CA GLU A 115 16.57 -6.53 -6.75
C GLU A 115 16.60 -5.44 -7.82
N ASN A 116 16.81 -5.83 -9.08
CA ASN A 116 16.78 -4.93 -10.24
C ASN A 116 16.41 -5.74 -11.50
N ILE A 117 15.11 -5.88 -11.75
CA ILE A 117 14.54 -6.70 -12.83
C ILE A 117 13.74 -5.80 -13.77
N GLY A 118 13.88 -6.02 -15.07
CA GLY A 118 13.21 -5.22 -16.10
C GLY A 118 13.92 -3.90 -16.42
N GLU A 119 13.42 -3.20 -17.43
CA GLU A 119 13.97 -1.91 -17.87
C GLU A 119 13.54 -0.77 -16.94
N PRO A 120 14.45 0.16 -16.57
CA PRO A 120 14.10 1.31 -15.74
C PRO A 120 12.94 2.12 -16.32
N LEU A 121 12.01 2.53 -15.45
CA LEU A 121 10.91 3.42 -15.81
C LEU A 121 11.42 4.85 -16.06
N PRO A 122 10.68 5.70 -16.80
CA PRO A 122 11.16 7.04 -17.16
C PRO A 122 11.61 7.93 -16.00
N PHE A 123 10.94 7.82 -14.83
CA PHE A 123 11.30 8.58 -13.64
C PHE A 123 12.63 8.12 -13.00
N GLU A 124 13.05 6.88 -13.25
CA GLU A 124 14.32 6.36 -12.72
C GLU A 124 15.54 6.84 -13.52
N LEU A 125 15.35 7.19 -14.80
CA LEU A 125 16.46 7.47 -15.73
C LEU A 125 17.44 8.54 -15.25
N PRO A 126 17.01 9.69 -14.67
CA PRO A 126 17.93 10.69 -14.15
C PRO A 126 18.83 10.17 -13.02
N TYR A 127 18.32 9.26 -12.19
CA TYR A 127 19.06 8.65 -11.08
C TYR A 127 20.17 7.75 -11.62
N TRP A 128 19.85 6.88 -12.58
CA TRP A 128 20.83 5.99 -13.21
C TRP A 128 21.86 6.72 -14.09
N ALA A 129 21.50 7.90 -14.61
CA ALA A 129 22.41 8.77 -15.35
C ALA A 129 23.39 9.54 -14.44
N GLY A 130 23.12 9.59 -13.13
CA GLY A 130 23.90 10.39 -12.17
C GLY A 130 23.50 11.86 -12.11
N ASP A 131 22.36 12.24 -12.70
CA ASP A 131 21.83 13.61 -12.67
C ASP A 131 21.20 13.97 -11.32
N ARG A 132 20.95 12.97 -10.46
CA ARG A 132 20.43 13.11 -9.10
C ARG A 132 21.31 12.38 -8.08
N PRO A 133 22.50 12.93 -7.77
CA PRO A 133 23.41 12.31 -6.80
C PRO A 133 22.81 12.34 -5.39
N ALA A 134 23.25 11.44 -4.52
CA ALA A 134 22.91 11.50 -3.10
C ALA A 134 23.57 12.72 -2.46
N ASP A 135 22.78 13.75 -2.14
CA ASP A 135 23.23 14.92 -1.37
C ASP A 135 23.09 14.62 0.13
N ILE A 136 24.11 13.99 0.71
CA ILE A 136 24.20 13.90 2.18
C ILE A 136 24.86 15.16 2.70
N ILE A 137 24.11 15.94 3.47
CA ILE A 137 24.68 16.99 4.30
C ILE A 137 25.07 16.35 5.64
N PRO A 138 26.37 16.18 5.95
CA PRO A 138 26.79 15.62 7.23
C PRO A 138 26.33 16.52 8.38
N TRP A 139 25.96 15.90 9.51
CA TRP A 139 25.63 16.66 10.71
C TRP A 139 26.85 17.44 11.21
N PRO A 140 26.66 18.63 11.84
CA PRO A 140 27.78 19.41 12.33
C PRO A 140 28.67 18.62 13.31
N GLY A 141 29.89 18.30 12.90
CA GLY A 141 30.87 17.56 13.69
C GLY A 141 31.02 16.09 13.32
N GLU A 142 30.30 15.60 12.33
CA GLU A 142 30.49 14.27 11.74
C GLU A 142 31.41 14.36 10.50
N GLU A 143 32.20 13.31 10.28
CA GLU A 143 32.99 13.16 9.06
C GLU A 143 32.06 12.81 7.89
N GLU A 144 32.37 13.32 6.71
CA GLU A 144 31.61 13.04 5.49
C GLU A 144 31.93 11.60 5.04
N GLU A 145 31.08 10.65 5.44
CA GLU A 145 31.14 9.28 4.93
C GLU A 145 30.48 9.22 3.54
N PRO A 146 31.13 8.62 2.54
CA PRO A 146 30.54 8.47 1.21
C PRO A 146 29.27 7.63 1.30
N TYR A 147 28.17 8.13 0.74
CA TYR A 147 26.96 7.34 0.63
C TYR A 147 27.21 6.08 -0.21
N ALA A 148 26.67 4.95 0.24
CA ALA A 148 26.92 3.66 -0.39
C ALA A 148 26.31 3.54 -1.81
N LEU A 149 25.31 4.36 -2.11
CA LEU A 149 24.58 4.37 -3.37
C LEU A 149 24.83 5.65 -4.17
N PRO A 150 24.70 5.61 -5.52
CA PRO A 150 24.89 6.80 -6.35
C PRO A 150 23.82 7.88 -6.13
N PHE A 151 22.66 7.51 -5.57
CA PHE A 151 21.53 8.40 -5.29
C PHE A 151 20.78 7.98 -4.03
N HIS A 152 20.02 8.90 -3.42
CA HIS A 152 19.22 8.63 -2.23
C HIS A 152 17.97 7.79 -2.58
N PRO A 153 17.77 6.59 -1.98
CA PRO A 153 16.63 5.73 -2.31
C PRO A 153 15.29 6.41 -2.05
N LEU A 154 15.17 7.18 -0.97
CA LEU A 154 13.94 7.90 -0.66
C LEU A 154 13.63 9.00 -1.69
N ASP A 155 14.62 9.63 -2.31
CA ASP A 155 14.35 10.60 -3.38
C ASP A 155 13.76 9.89 -4.61
N LEU A 156 14.21 8.67 -4.91
CA LEU A 156 13.64 7.85 -5.97
C LEU A 156 12.24 7.32 -5.59
N ASP A 157 12.02 7.01 -4.32
CA ASP A 157 10.73 6.59 -3.76
C ASP A 157 9.64 7.61 -3.98
N GLU A 158 9.93 8.89 -3.73
CA GLU A 158 8.96 9.97 -3.93
C GLU A 158 8.58 10.14 -5.40
N ASP A 159 9.54 10.05 -6.31
CA ASP A 159 9.25 10.09 -7.74
C ASP A 159 8.49 8.85 -8.22
N ALA A 160 8.71 7.69 -7.59
CA ALA A 160 7.93 6.48 -7.83
C ALA A 160 6.47 6.66 -7.37
N LEU A 161 6.24 7.12 -6.13
CA LEU A 161 4.91 7.42 -5.61
C LEU A 161 4.18 8.45 -6.47
N ARG A 162 4.88 9.50 -6.92
CA ARG A 162 4.29 10.49 -7.82
C ARG A 162 3.90 9.87 -9.15
N ALA A 163 4.78 9.07 -9.76
CA ALA A 163 4.52 8.42 -11.03
C ALA A 163 3.37 7.40 -10.96
N PHE A 164 3.22 6.70 -9.83
CA PHE A 164 2.22 5.64 -9.69
C PHE A 164 0.89 6.12 -9.10
N CYS A 165 0.91 7.09 -8.20
CA CYS A 165 -0.24 7.53 -7.42
C CYS A 165 -0.60 9.01 -7.59
N GLY A 166 0.30 9.81 -8.15
CA GLY A 166 0.17 11.26 -8.25
C GLY A 166 0.42 12.02 -6.95
N PHE A 167 1.01 11.41 -5.91
CA PHE A 167 1.35 12.10 -4.65
C PHE A 167 2.76 11.72 -4.18
N ILE A 168 3.25 12.42 -3.14
CA ILE A 168 4.48 12.10 -2.40
C ILE A 168 4.20 11.99 -0.89
N GLN A 169 5.10 11.35 -0.13
CA GLN A 169 4.88 11.05 1.29
C GLN A 169 5.64 11.95 2.28
N GLU A 170 6.95 12.10 2.14
CA GLU A 170 7.82 12.83 3.08
C GLU A 170 8.37 14.14 2.49
N GLY A 171 8.46 14.24 1.15
CA GLY A 171 8.97 15.40 0.44
C GLY A 171 8.05 16.63 0.38
N ARG A 172 8.41 17.60 -0.49
CA ARG A 172 7.59 18.81 -0.75
C ARG A 172 6.67 18.60 -1.96
N PRO A 173 5.33 18.65 -1.80
CA PRO A 173 4.41 18.44 -2.90
C PRO A 173 4.51 19.54 -3.96
N GLU A 174 4.35 19.15 -5.23
CA GLU A 174 4.14 20.05 -6.35
C GLU A 174 2.67 20.51 -6.40
N PRO A 175 2.35 21.65 -7.05
CA PRO A 175 0.98 22.17 -7.09
C PRO A 175 -0.06 21.22 -7.68
N ASP A 176 0.37 20.32 -8.57
CA ASP A 176 -0.50 19.35 -9.26
C ASP A 176 -0.52 17.97 -8.57
N ASP A 177 0.24 17.78 -7.48
CA ASP A 177 0.22 16.54 -6.70
C ASP A 177 -1.13 16.37 -5.99
N VAL A 178 -1.63 15.14 -5.94
CA VAL A 178 -2.77 14.73 -5.12
C VAL A 178 -2.44 14.98 -3.65
N ASP A 179 -3.34 15.68 -2.96
CA ASP A 179 -3.25 15.86 -1.51
C ASP A 179 -3.48 14.51 -0.81
N ALA A 180 -2.39 13.85 -0.43
CA ALA A 180 -2.43 12.55 0.22
C ALA A 180 -3.28 12.58 1.50
N ASP A 181 -3.25 13.68 2.26
CA ASP A 181 -4.00 13.84 3.52
C ASP A 181 -5.51 13.94 3.32
N ALA A 182 -5.95 14.26 2.10
CA ALA A 182 -7.35 14.29 1.72
C ALA A 182 -7.91 12.91 1.32
N ILE A 183 -7.06 11.88 1.17
CA ILE A 183 -7.48 10.54 0.76
C ILE A 183 -8.24 9.84 1.91
N GLU A 184 -9.48 9.43 1.65
CA GLU A 184 -10.27 8.69 2.64
C GLU A 184 -9.85 7.21 2.71
N LEU A 185 -9.54 6.76 3.93
CA LEU A 185 -9.13 5.39 4.21
C LEU A 185 -10.27 4.58 4.83
N TYR A 186 -10.55 3.43 4.21
CA TYR A 186 -11.45 2.41 4.71
C TYR A 186 -10.65 1.34 5.46
N ARG A 187 -10.98 1.14 6.75
CA ARG A 187 -10.45 0.05 7.56
C ARG A 187 -11.51 -1.03 7.74
N PRO A 188 -11.49 -2.13 6.97
CA PRO A 188 -12.35 -3.27 7.24
C PRO A 188 -12.02 -3.83 8.63
N THR A 189 -13.00 -3.85 9.53
CA THR A 189 -12.84 -4.50 10.83
C THR A 189 -12.79 -6.00 10.61
N ARG A 190 -11.64 -6.64 10.85
CA ARG A 190 -11.55 -8.11 10.82
C ARG A 190 -12.58 -8.70 11.78
N ALA A 191 -13.45 -9.59 11.31
CA ALA A 191 -14.30 -10.37 12.18
C ALA A 191 -13.39 -11.20 13.10
N ARG A 192 -13.37 -10.89 14.40
CA ARG A 192 -12.45 -11.51 15.38
C ARG A 192 -12.54 -13.04 15.29
N SER A 193 -11.48 -13.69 14.83
CA SER A 193 -11.20 -15.05 15.29
C SER A 193 -10.54 -14.93 16.66
N ARG A 194 -11.02 -15.69 17.65
CA ARG A 194 -10.46 -15.65 19.00
C ARG A 194 -9.05 -16.25 18.99
N ARG A 195 -8.02 -15.43 19.19
CA ARG A 195 -6.81 -15.78 19.96
C ARG A 195 -6.18 -14.53 20.59
N ALA A 196 -5.39 -14.75 21.62
CA ALA A 196 -5.15 -13.85 22.75
C ALA A 196 -3.74 -13.26 22.80
N GLY A 197 -3.62 -12.00 23.25
CA GLY A 197 -2.41 -11.30 23.72
C GLY A 197 -1.35 -11.04 22.64
N SER A 198 -0.54 -9.99 22.62
CA SER A 198 -0.18 -8.93 23.58
C SER A 198 0.73 -7.94 22.84
N GLY A 199 0.71 -6.65 23.19
CA GLY A 199 1.81 -5.72 22.88
C GLY A 199 1.33 -4.42 22.24
N ALA A 200 1.53 -3.31 22.95
CA ALA A 200 1.42 -1.96 22.39
C ALA A 200 2.73 -1.64 21.67
N ALA A 201 2.67 -1.28 20.38
CA ALA A 201 3.79 -0.72 19.65
C ALA A 201 3.69 0.82 19.65
N GLN A 202 4.78 1.47 20.04
CA GLN A 202 4.98 2.92 20.01
C GLN A 202 5.24 3.38 18.57
N SER A 203 4.61 4.49 18.20
CA SER A 203 4.81 5.19 16.93
C SER A 203 6.10 6.00 16.94
N CYS A 204 7.00 5.75 15.99
CA CYS A 204 8.01 6.67 15.45
C CYS A 204 8.54 6.09 14.11
N GLY A 205 8.57 6.91 13.06
CA GLY A 205 9.04 6.55 11.71
C GLY A 205 7.92 6.50 10.67
N GLY A 206 8.10 7.12 9.51
CA GLY A 206 7.19 7.02 8.37
C GLY A 206 7.32 5.64 7.76
N TYR A 207 6.21 4.96 7.59
CA TYR A 207 6.17 3.65 6.98
C TYR A 207 5.08 3.70 5.90
N GLY A 208 5.26 2.98 4.80
CA GLY A 208 4.28 2.91 3.72
C GLY A 208 4.40 1.58 2.99
N SER A 209 3.28 0.92 2.80
CA SER A 209 3.11 -0.19 1.88
C SER A 209 1.81 0.01 1.13
N VAL A 210 1.88 -0.08 -0.18
CA VAL A 210 0.75 0.26 -1.04
C VAL A 210 0.73 -0.70 -2.23
N ALA A 211 -0.31 -1.52 -2.30
CA ALA A 211 -0.67 -2.20 -3.54
C ALA A 211 -1.64 -1.31 -4.32
N LEU A 212 -1.19 -0.73 -5.44
CA LEU A 212 -2.02 0.10 -6.31
C LEU A 212 -2.66 -0.75 -7.39
N LEU A 213 -3.96 -0.57 -7.54
CA LEU A 213 -4.74 -1.07 -8.66
C LEU A 213 -5.42 0.15 -9.30
N PRO A 214 -4.82 0.77 -10.33
CA PRO A 214 -5.57 1.66 -11.19
C PRO A 214 -6.88 1.00 -11.65
N THR A 215 -7.99 1.70 -11.42
CA THR A 215 -9.34 1.34 -11.85
C THR A 215 -9.73 2.16 -13.08
N GLU A 216 -9.59 1.47 -14.22
CA GLU A 216 -10.41 1.52 -15.46
C GLU A 216 -10.03 2.52 -16.58
N PRO A 217 -10.37 2.20 -17.85
CA PRO A 217 -10.55 0.89 -18.51
C PRO A 217 -9.49 0.58 -19.57
#